data_AF-A7EV36-F1
#
_entry.id   AF-A7EV36-F1
#
_cell.length_a   1.000
_cell.length_b   1.000
_cell.length_c   1.000
_cell.angle_alpha   90.00
_cell.angle_beta   90.00
_cell.angle_gamma   90.00
#
_symmetry.space_group_name_H-M   'P 1'
#
loop_
_entity.id
_entity.type
_entity.pdbx_description
1 polymer ?
#
loop_
_entity_poly.entity_id
_entity_poly.type
_entity_poly.pdbx_seq_one_letter_code
_entity_poly.pdbx_strand_id
1 'polypeptide(L)'
;MYGGLFKGTDWRGVKEVFINEGSGWAEATKAVQKVADMAEANGVDFVEGDVENLVLTLNGDCLGVLTKDGRTFRADKIILSTGAGTAKLLADSAPQMHHILAGDRITAAAVVSGHAKLSKAEYESIKHIPVFDHAVGELLGAVLPLTADSILKFYVDVTLKNTRLHESSGYMISAPPNESDQAQNNFLKSLQEECDRVMKGIFGKIAEDFKFDSFRMCW
;
A
#
# COMPACT_ATOMS: atom_id res chain seq x y z
N MET A 1 -1.85 -30.66 -0.15
CA MET A 1 -1.66 -29.40 0.60
C MET A 1 -3.01 -28.67 0.65
N TYR A 2 -3.43 -28.15 1.81
CA TYR A 2 -4.65 -27.34 2.01
C TYR A 2 -5.91 -27.81 1.25
N GLY A 3 -6.29 -29.08 1.38
CA GLY A 3 -7.54 -29.59 0.76
C GLY A 3 -7.61 -29.52 -0.78
N GLY A 4 -6.50 -29.23 -1.47
CA GLY A 4 -6.47 -29.08 -2.93
C GLY A 4 -6.77 -27.66 -3.42
N LEU A 5 -6.82 -26.65 -2.55
CA LEU A 5 -7.05 -25.24 -2.91
C LEU A 5 -6.12 -24.73 -4.03
N PHE A 6 -4.87 -25.21 -4.04
CA PHE A 6 -3.84 -24.80 -4.99
C PHE A 6 -3.59 -25.84 -6.10
N LYS A 7 -4.52 -26.78 -6.32
CA LYS A 7 -4.39 -27.80 -7.37
C LYS A 7 -4.39 -27.18 -8.77
N GLY A 8 -5.10 -26.07 -8.94
CA GLY A 8 -5.19 -25.32 -10.19
C GLY A 8 -4.13 -24.24 -10.38
N THR A 9 -3.23 -24.06 -9.41
CA THR A 9 -2.20 -23.00 -9.48
C THR A 9 -1.24 -23.24 -10.63
N ASP A 10 -0.76 -22.15 -11.25
CA ASP A 10 0.32 -22.22 -12.22
C ASP A 10 1.66 -22.51 -11.53
N TRP A 11 2.08 -23.77 -11.56
CA TRP A 11 3.33 -24.23 -10.96
C TRP A 11 4.53 -24.21 -11.93
N ARG A 12 4.39 -23.64 -13.14
CA ARG A 12 5.47 -23.65 -14.12
C ARG A 12 6.70 -22.92 -13.57
N GLY A 13 7.86 -23.59 -13.63
CA GLY A 13 9.12 -23.07 -13.13
C GLY A 13 9.31 -23.16 -11.61
N VAL A 14 8.28 -23.53 -10.85
CA VAL A 14 8.40 -23.71 -9.40
C VAL A 14 9.15 -25.00 -9.09
N LYS A 15 10.21 -24.89 -8.28
CA LYS A 15 11.06 -26.02 -7.88
C LYS A 15 10.83 -26.46 -6.44
N GLU A 16 10.45 -25.53 -5.59
CA GLU A 16 10.23 -25.74 -4.16
C GLU A 16 9.08 -24.88 -3.67
N VAL A 17 8.45 -25.34 -2.58
CA VAL A 17 7.40 -24.61 -1.88
C VAL A 17 7.78 -24.57 -0.41
N PHE A 18 7.87 -23.37 0.13
CA PHE A 18 8.14 -23.15 1.55
C PHE A 18 6.83 -22.97 2.32
N ILE A 19 6.71 -23.63 3.47
CA ILE A 19 5.56 -23.51 4.37
C ILE A 19 6.07 -23.07 5.73
N ASN A 20 5.51 -21.97 6.24
CA ASN A 20 5.78 -21.46 7.58
C ASN A 20 4.48 -21.45 8.39
N GLU A 21 4.36 -22.36 9.35
CA GLU A 21 3.17 -22.43 10.22
C GLU A 21 3.12 -21.31 11.27
N GLY A 22 4.25 -20.60 11.48
CA GLY A 22 4.33 -19.45 12.38
C GLY A 22 4.00 -18.10 11.73
N SER A 23 3.75 -18.06 10.41
CA SER A 23 3.33 -16.84 9.72
C SER A 23 1.81 -16.70 9.67
N GLY A 24 1.34 -15.51 9.33
CA GLY A 24 -0.09 -15.23 9.25
C GLY A 24 -0.37 -13.86 8.66
N TRP A 25 -1.53 -13.32 9.00
CA TRP A 25 -2.01 -12.04 8.52
C TRP A 25 -2.69 -11.30 9.67
N ALA A 26 -2.91 -10.00 9.49
CA ALA A 26 -3.63 -9.17 10.45
C ALA A 26 -4.56 -8.19 9.73
N GLU A 27 -5.66 -7.81 10.38
CA GLU A 27 -6.57 -6.77 9.90
C GLU A 27 -5.96 -5.38 10.16
N ALA A 28 -5.08 -4.94 9.27
CA ALA A 28 -4.29 -3.72 9.43
C ALA A 28 -5.12 -2.47 9.78
N THR A 29 -6.24 -2.25 9.08
CA THR A 29 -7.13 -1.10 9.36
C THR A 29 -7.65 -1.11 10.80
N LYS A 30 -8.11 -2.27 11.28
CA LYS A 30 -8.63 -2.42 12.65
C LYS A 30 -7.51 -2.23 13.69
N ALA A 31 -6.32 -2.76 13.41
CA ALA A 31 -5.17 -2.60 14.29
C ALA A 31 -4.74 -1.13 14.40
N VAL A 32 -4.61 -0.42 13.28
CA VAL A 32 -4.25 1.01 13.26
C VAL A 32 -5.32 1.85 13.96
N GLN A 33 -6.61 1.61 13.67
CA GLN A 33 -7.70 2.31 14.35
C GLN A 33 -7.61 2.11 15.87
N LYS A 34 -7.39 0.87 16.31
CA LYS A 34 -7.29 0.58 17.74
C LYS A 34 -6.13 1.32 18.40
N VAL A 35 -4.99 1.44 17.72
CA VAL A 35 -3.85 2.22 18.22
C VAL A 35 -4.17 3.71 18.27
N ALA A 36 -4.84 4.26 17.25
CA ALA A 36 -5.27 5.65 17.24
C ALA A 36 -6.24 5.95 18.39
N ASP A 37 -7.26 5.11 18.60
CA ASP A 37 -8.22 5.26 19.71
C ASP A 37 -7.50 5.23 21.07
N MET A 38 -6.52 4.34 21.23
CA MET A 38 -5.73 4.25 22.46
C MET A 38 -4.85 5.49 22.65
N ALA A 39 -4.24 6.01 21.59
CA ALA A 39 -3.44 7.22 21.65
C ALA A 39 -4.29 8.43 22.07
N GLU A 40 -5.47 8.59 21.47
CA GLU A 40 -6.42 9.65 21.83
C GLU A 40 -6.86 9.53 23.30
N ALA A 41 -7.22 8.33 23.75
CA ALA A 41 -7.57 8.08 25.15
C ALA A 41 -6.42 8.36 26.13
N ASN A 42 -5.17 8.38 25.67
CA ASN A 42 -4.00 8.77 26.45
C ASN A 42 -3.58 10.24 26.25
N GLY A 43 -4.42 11.05 25.62
CA GLY A 43 -4.24 12.50 25.50
C GLY A 43 -3.51 12.97 24.24
N VAL A 44 -3.35 12.12 23.22
CA VAL A 44 -2.89 12.57 21.90
C VAL A 44 -3.98 13.40 21.24
N ASP A 45 -3.62 14.60 20.78
CA ASP A 45 -4.50 15.47 20.01
C ASP A 45 -4.35 15.14 18.51
N PHE A 46 -5.41 14.60 17.90
CA PHE A 46 -5.46 14.31 16.47
C PHE A 46 -6.03 15.51 15.71
N VAL A 47 -5.18 16.16 14.93
CA VAL A 47 -5.57 17.26 14.06
C VAL A 47 -5.55 16.82 12.61
N GLU A 48 -6.71 16.80 11.97
CA GLU A 48 -6.84 16.52 10.55
C GLU A 48 -6.40 17.75 9.71
N GLY A 49 -5.60 17.49 8.68
CA GLY A 49 -5.17 18.51 7.73
C GLY A 49 -4.10 18.03 6.77
N ASP A 50 -4.02 18.70 5.62
CA ASP A 50 -2.97 18.49 4.64
C ASP A 50 -1.76 19.36 4.98
N VAL A 51 -0.63 18.74 5.32
CA VAL A 51 0.65 19.44 5.44
C VAL A 51 1.13 19.85 4.05
N GLU A 52 1.40 21.14 3.88
CA GLU A 52 1.97 21.71 2.66
C GLU A 52 3.49 21.71 2.73
N ASN A 53 4.07 22.28 3.80
CA ASN A 53 5.51 22.47 3.96
C ASN A 53 5.97 22.29 5.41
N LEU A 54 7.24 21.95 5.60
CA LEU A 54 7.94 22.10 6.87
C LEU A 54 8.34 23.57 7.10
N VAL A 55 8.30 24.01 8.35
CA VAL A 55 8.83 25.32 8.75
C VAL A 55 10.29 25.14 9.15
N LEU A 56 11.22 25.57 8.30
CA LEU A 56 12.65 25.37 8.49
C LEU A 56 13.39 26.68 8.79
N THR A 57 14.47 26.60 9.59
CA THR A 57 15.47 27.67 9.68
C THR A 57 16.35 27.71 8.43
N LEU A 58 17.16 28.76 8.29
CA LEU A 58 18.18 28.85 7.22
C LEU A 58 19.21 27.71 7.26
N ASN A 59 19.40 27.10 8.43
CA ASN A 59 20.32 25.97 8.62
C ASN A 59 19.62 24.60 8.47
N GLY A 60 18.32 24.58 8.18
CA GLY A 60 17.55 23.35 7.99
C GLY A 60 16.93 22.76 9.25
N ASP A 61 16.98 23.46 10.40
CA ASP A 61 16.30 23.00 11.62
C ASP A 61 14.78 23.09 11.45
N CYS A 62 14.07 22.01 11.73
CA CYS A 62 12.61 21.99 11.66
C CYS A 62 11.99 22.56 12.93
N LEU A 63 11.16 23.59 12.76
CA LEU A 63 10.42 24.26 13.83
C LEU A 63 8.95 23.85 13.88
N GLY A 64 8.46 23.11 12.88
CA GLY A 64 7.05 22.79 12.75
C GLY A 64 6.60 22.47 11.31
N VAL A 65 5.29 22.54 11.10
CA VAL A 65 4.64 22.32 9.80
C VAL A 65 3.63 23.44 9.49
N LEU A 66 3.49 23.74 8.20
CA LEU A 66 2.48 24.62 7.62
C LEU A 66 1.49 23.74 6.85
N THR A 67 0.20 23.87 7.14
CA THR A 67 -0.87 23.18 6.42
C THR A 67 -1.40 24.02 5.27
N LYS A 68 -2.02 23.38 4.27
CA LYS A 68 -2.60 24.05 3.09
C LYS A 68 -3.68 25.09 3.43
N ASP A 69 -4.33 24.96 4.59
CA ASP A 69 -5.32 25.93 5.08
C ASP A 69 -4.68 27.10 5.88
N GLY A 70 -3.34 27.18 5.90
CA GLY A 70 -2.58 28.28 6.49
C GLY A 70 -2.29 28.12 7.99
N ARG A 71 -2.73 27.04 8.65
CA ARG A 71 -2.37 26.80 10.06
C ARG A 71 -0.89 26.43 10.18
N THR A 72 -0.23 26.92 11.22
CA THR A 72 1.15 26.56 11.55
C THR A 72 1.20 25.89 12.91
N PHE A 73 1.75 24.68 12.95
CA PHE A 73 1.95 23.91 14.18
C PHE A 73 3.45 23.86 14.48
N ARG A 74 3.84 24.29 15.69
CA ARG A 74 5.25 24.28 16.14
C ARG A 74 5.44 23.26 17.26
N ALA A 75 6.60 22.63 17.29
CA ALA A 75 6.97 21.68 18.33
C ALA A 75 8.50 21.64 18.50
N ASP A 76 8.96 21.20 19.68
CA ASP A 76 10.40 21.02 19.94
C ASP A 76 11.00 19.84 19.16
N LYS A 77 10.14 18.86 18.82
CA LYS A 77 10.49 17.67 18.03
C LYS A 77 9.39 17.39 17.02
N ILE A 78 9.82 17.15 15.79
CA ILE A 78 8.95 16.83 14.66
C ILE A 78 9.38 15.46 14.14
N ILE A 79 8.43 14.53 14.03
CA ILE A 79 8.63 13.21 13.44
C ILE A 79 7.83 13.17 12.14
N LEU A 80 8.51 12.95 11.02
CA LEU A 80 7.87 12.80 9.73
C LEU A 80 7.55 11.32 9.49
N SER A 81 6.29 10.96 9.67
CA SER A 81 5.75 9.61 9.40
C SER A 81 4.82 9.63 8.19
N THR A 82 5.19 10.37 7.14
CA THR A 82 4.35 10.72 5.98
C THR A 82 4.38 9.70 4.84
N GLY A 83 4.81 8.46 5.12
CA GLY A 83 4.83 7.35 4.16
C GLY A 83 5.47 7.71 2.81
N ALA A 84 4.82 7.28 1.73
CA ALA A 84 5.24 7.54 0.35
C ALA A 84 5.33 9.03 -0.03
N GLY A 85 4.68 9.93 0.71
CA GLY A 85 4.74 11.38 0.48
C GLY A 85 6.03 12.04 0.98
N THR A 86 6.84 11.34 1.79
CA THR A 86 7.97 11.94 2.52
C THR A 86 9.00 12.61 1.61
N ALA A 87 9.43 11.95 0.54
CA ALA A 87 10.43 12.52 -0.37
C ALA A 87 9.93 13.80 -1.05
N LYS A 88 8.65 13.85 -1.43
CA LYS A 88 8.03 15.02 -2.03
C LYS A 88 7.91 16.15 -1.02
N LEU A 89 7.41 15.88 0.19
CA LEU A 89 7.27 16.90 1.24
C LEU A 89 8.60 17.58 1.57
N LEU A 90 9.70 16.81 1.66
CA LEU A 90 11.03 17.38 1.87
C LEU A 90 11.46 18.30 0.72
N ALA A 91 11.14 17.93 -0.52
CA ALA A 91 11.45 18.73 -1.70
C ALA A 91 10.56 19.97 -1.85
N ASP A 92 9.27 19.89 -1.52
CA ASP A 92 8.35 21.02 -1.47
C ASP A 92 8.83 22.05 -0.43
N SER A 93 9.27 21.56 0.74
CA SER A 93 9.64 22.39 1.88
C SER A 93 10.99 23.10 1.73
N ALA A 94 11.94 22.46 1.05
CA ALA A 94 13.33 22.91 1.03
C ALA A 94 14.03 22.61 -0.30
N PRO A 95 13.49 23.05 -1.45
CA PRO A 95 13.93 22.59 -2.77
C PRO A 95 15.42 22.85 -3.07
N GLN A 96 16.00 23.88 -2.43
CA GLN A 96 17.40 24.30 -2.61
C GLN A 96 18.33 23.80 -1.49
N MET A 97 17.81 23.18 -0.43
CA MET A 97 18.62 22.64 0.66
C MET A 97 18.92 21.16 0.40
N HIS A 98 19.94 20.89 -0.42
CA HIS A 98 20.27 19.53 -0.87
C HIS A 98 20.45 18.50 0.26
N HIS A 99 20.91 18.93 1.44
CA HIS A 99 21.07 18.05 2.61
C HIS A 99 19.75 17.62 3.27
N ILE A 100 18.64 18.35 3.01
CA ILE A 100 17.29 18.00 3.45
C ILE A 100 16.61 17.04 2.46
N LEU A 101 16.87 17.20 1.17
CA LEU A 101 16.25 16.39 0.11
C LEU A 101 16.49 14.89 0.31
N ALA A 102 15.47 14.07 0.08
CA ALA A 102 15.57 12.61 0.23
C ALA A 102 16.66 11.99 -0.65
N GLY A 103 16.85 12.50 -1.87
CA GLY A 103 17.76 11.88 -2.84
C GLY A 103 17.31 10.46 -3.19
N ASP A 104 18.24 9.52 -3.16
CA ASP A 104 18.01 8.09 -3.40
C ASP A 104 17.57 7.31 -2.15
N ARG A 105 17.57 7.94 -0.97
CA ARG A 105 17.27 7.29 0.32
C ARG A 105 15.84 6.77 0.42
N ILE A 106 14.90 7.37 -0.30
CA ILE A 106 13.47 7.02 -0.27
C ILE A 106 12.91 7.09 -1.69
N THR A 107 12.34 5.99 -2.17
CA THR A 107 11.59 5.94 -3.44
C THR A 107 10.19 5.45 -3.15
N ALA A 108 9.18 6.29 -3.38
CA ALA A 108 7.79 5.87 -3.29
C ALA A 108 7.46 4.87 -4.41
N ALA A 109 6.72 3.83 -4.06
CA ALA A 109 6.36 2.76 -4.96
C ALA A 109 4.97 2.26 -4.58
N ALA A 110 4.13 2.00 -5.58
CA ALA A 110 2.80 1.48 -5.38
C ALA A 110 2.72 0.00 -5.75
N VAL A 111 1.91 -0.75 -5.02
CA VAL A 111 1.45 -2.09 -5.38
C VAL A 111 -0.03 -2.08 -5.70
N VAL A 112 -0.43 -2.99 -6.58
CA VAL A 112 -1.80 -3.13 -7.05
C VAL A 112 -2.49 -4.22 -6.25
N SER A 113 -3.69 -3.92 -5.76
CA SER A 113 -4.51 -4.87 -5.02
C SER A 113 -5.95 -4.90 -5.52
N GLY A 114 -6.59 -6.06 -5.38
CA GLY A 114 -7.99 -6.28 -5.71
C GLY A 114 -8.73 -6.94 -4.56
N HIS A 115 -10.01 -6.61 -4.40
CA HIS A 115 -10.90 -7.22 -3.41
C HIS A 115 -12.09 -7.88 -4.09
N ALA A 116 -12.39 -9.11 -3.69
CA ALA A 116 -13.56 -9.86 -4.12
C ALA A 116 -14.40 -10.24 -2.89
N LYS A 117 -15.68 -9.91 -2.92
CA LYS A 117 -16.69 -10.30 -1.95
C LYS A 117 -17.27 -11.62 -2.40
N LEU A 118 -16.94 -12.67 -1.65
CA LEU A 118 -17.41 -14.00 -1.98
C LEU A 118 -18.84 -14.22 -1.50
N SER A 119 -19.62 -14.94 -2.30
CA SER A 119 -20.87 -15.54 -1.84
C SER A 119 -20.59 -16.58 -0.74
N LYS A 120 -21.64 -16.99 -0.03
CA LYS A 120 -21.51 -18.01 1.01
C LYS A 120 -20.92 -19.32 0.47
N ALA A 121 -21.29 -19.74 -0.74
CA ALA A 121 -20.80 -20.98 -1.33
C ALA A 121 -19.29 -20.89 -1.66
N GLU A 122 -18.86 -19.76 -2.22
CA GLU A 122 -17.45 -19.49 -2.54
C GLU A 122 -16.61 -19.33 -1.27
N TYR A 123 -17.14 -18.66 -0.24
CA TYR A 123 -16.49 -18.55 1.06
C TYR A 123 -16.22 -19.93 1.66
N GLU A 124 -17.24 -20.78 1.74
CA GLU A 124 -17.11 -22.10 2.35
C GLU A 124 -16.11 -23.01 1.63
N SER A 125 -15.94 -22.83 0.31
CA SER A 125 -15.00 -23.63 -0.48
C SER A 125 -13.54 -23.26 -0.23
N ILE A 126 -13.24 -22.03 0.20
CA ILE A 126 -11.85 -21.55 0.40
C ILE A 126 -11.55 -20.95 1.78
N LYS A 127 -12.47 -21.01 2.75
CA LYS A 127 -12.34 -20.38 4.10
C LYS A 127 -11.09 -20.73 4.91
N HIS A 128 -10.37 -21.78 4.54
CA HIS A 128 -9.13 -22.22 5.19
C HIS A 128 -7.87 -21.85 4.39
N ILE A 129 -7.98 -20.91 3.44
CA ILE A 129 -6.84 -20.48 2.64
C ILE A 129 -5.77 -19.82 3.54
N PRO A 130 -4.49 -20.22 3.43
CA PRO A 130 -3.40 -19.54 4.11
C PRO A 130 -3.05 -18.22 3.40
N VAL A 131 -2.13 -17.45 3.97
CA VAL A 131 -1.37 -16.51 3.15
C VAL A 131 -0.62 -17.33 2.10
N PHE A 132 -0.84 -17.01 0.83
CA PHE A 132 -0.19 -17.70 -0.28
C PHE A 132 0.44 -16.68 -1.21
N ASP A 133 1.76 -16.75 -1.34
CA ASP A 133 2.58 -15.90 -2.21
C ASP A 133 3.20 -16.76 -3.31
N HIS A 134 3.11 -16.27 -4.55
CA HIS A 134 3.71 -16.88 -5.72
C HIS A 134 4.65 -15.89 -6.38
N ALA A 135 5.95 -16.11 -6.19
CA ALA A 135 7.02 -15.22 -6.64
C ALA A 135 7.86 -15.82 -7.79
N VAL A 136 7.30 -16.73 -8.59
CA VAL A 136 8.04 -17.42 -9.66
C VAL A 136 7.38 -17.20 -11.03
N GLY A 137 8.21 -16.96 -12.04
CA GLY A 137 7.75 -16.85 -13.43
C GLY A 137 6.90 -15.60 -13.65
N GLU A 138 5.79 -15.76 -14.37
CA GLU A 138 4.92 -14.65 -14.73
C GLU A 138 3.75 -14.46 -13.76
N LEU A 139 3.56 -15.32 -12.75
CA LEU A 139 2.40 -15.23 -11.86
C LEU A 139 2.53 -14.09 -10.84
N LEU A 140 3.66 -13.96 -10.14
CA LEU A 140 4.04 -12.80 -9.31
C LEU A 140 2.87 -12.11 -8.58
N GLY A 141 2.45 -12.70 -7.46
CA GLY A 141 1.38 -12.14 -6.65
C GLY A 141 0.93 -13.08 -5.54
N ALA A 142 -0.01 -12.61 -4.74
CA ALA A 142 -0.45 -13.32 -3.56
C ALA A 142 -1.92 -13.11 -3.26
N VAL A 143 -2.41 -13.96 -2.37
CA VAL A 143 -3.74 -13.89 -1.78
C VAL A 143 -3.63 -13.94 -0.26
N LEU A 144 -4.41 -13.09 0.40
CA LEU A 144 -4.55 -13.09 1.85
C LEU A 144 -5.79 -13.90 2.26
N PRO A 145 -5.79 -14.47 3.47
CA PRO A 145 -6.97 -15.14 4.00
C PRO A 145 -8.22 -14.26 4.04
N LEU A 146 -9.36 -14.92 3.93
CA LEU A 146 -10.66 -14.27 3.98
C LEU A 146 -10.89 -13.55 5.30
N THR A 147 -11.46 -12.35 5.23
CA THR A 147 -12.02 -11.70 6.41
C THR A 147 -13.31 -12.39 6.86
N ALA A 148 -13.77 -12.09 8.08
CA ALA A 148 -15.06 -12.55 8.59
C ALA A 148 -16.24 -12.09 7.70
N ASP A 149 -16.06 -10.98 6.99
CA ASP A 149 -17.03 -10.43 6.03
C ASP A 149 -16.85 -11.02 4.63
N SER A 150 -16.22 -12.18 4.47
CA SER A 150 -16.04 -12.86 3.17
C SER A 150 -15.34 -12.01 2.09
N ILE A 151 -14.44 -11.10 2.51
CA ILE A 151 -13.59 -10.35 1.58
C ILE A 151 -12.31 -11.12 1.35
N LEU A 152 -12.05 -11.47 0.09
CA LEU A 152 -10.79 -12.01 -0.38
C LEU A 152 -9.95 -10.88 -0.95
N LYS A 153 -8.70 -10.75 -0.51
CA LYS A 153 -7.77 -9.73 -1.00
C LYS A 153 -6.61 -10.36 -1.74
N PHE A 154 -6.27 -9.77 -2.88
CA PHE A 154 -5.09 -10.10 -3.67
C PHE A 154 -4.16 -8.90 -3.78
N TYR A 155 -2.88 -9.18 -3.99
CA TYR A 155 -1.95 -8.18 -4.51
C TYR A 155 -1.11 -8.77 -5.64
N VAL A 156 -0.77 -7.92 -6.59
CA VAL A 156 0.18 -8.23 -7.66
C VAL A 156 1.56 -7.85 -7.15
N ASP A 157 2.54 -8.76 -7.26
CA ASP A 157 3.93 -8.49 -6.89
C ASP A 157 4.65 -7.76 -8.03
N VAL A 158 4.09 -6.61 -8.40
CA VAL A 158 4.64 -5.67 -9.38
C VAL A 158 4.59 -4.29 -8.76
N THR A 159 5.76 -3.65 -8.74
CA THR A 159 5.92 -2.31 -8.18
C THR A 159 5.84 -1.24 -9.26
N LEU A 160 5.01 -0.23 -9.02
CA LEU A 160 4.83 0.92 -9.89
C LEU A 160 5.47 2.16 -9.27
N LYS A 161 6.16 2.96 -10.09
CA LYS A 161 6.68 4.27 -9.67
C LYS A 161 5.97 5.37 -10.44
N ASN A 162 5.71 6.49 -9.78
CA ASN A 162 5.23 7.71 -10.40
C ASN A 162 6.34 8.77 -10.38
N THR A 163 7.47 8.44 -11.00
CA THR A 163 8.62 9.33 -11.05
C THR A 163 8.35 10.51 -11.97
N ARG A 164 8.47 11.73 -11.44
CA ARG A 164 8.29 12.99 -12.16
C ARG A 164 9.40 13.96 -11.77
N LEU A 165 9.68 14.93 -12.64
CA LEU A 165 10.56 16.04 -12.30
C LEU A 165 9.86 16.92 -11.25
N HIS A 166 10.51 17.14 -10.12
CA HIS A 166 10.08 18.13 -9.15
C HIS A 166 10.72 19.47 -9.52
N GLU A 167 9.97 20.33 -10.21
CA GLU A 167 10.45 21.56 -10.86
C GLU A 167 11.30 22.44 -9.95
N SER A 168 10.84 22.68 -8.71
CA SER A 168 11.53 23.60 -7.81
C SER A 168 12.88 23.08 -7.31
N SER A 169 13.05 21.76 -7.16
CA SER A 169 14.32 21.17 -6.71
C SER A 169 15.19 20.67 -7.86
N GLY A 170 14.61 20.41 -9.04
CA GLY A 170 15.28 19.82 -10.19
C GLY A 170 15.53 18.31 -10.08
N TYR A 171 15.01 17.64 -9.05
CA TYR A 171 15.19 16.20 -8.85
C TYR A 171 14.04 15.37 -9.42
N MET A 172 14.36 14.16 -9.89
CA MET A 172 13.34 13.16 -10.22
C MET A 172 12.85 12.48 -8.94
N ILE A 173 11.58 12.65 -8.61
CA ILE A 173 10.98 12.12 -7.38
C ILE A 173 9.80 11.21 -7.77
N SER A 174 9.79 10.00 -7.21
CA SER A 174 8.58 9.17 -7.21
C SER A 174 7.75 9.52 -5.98
N ALA A 175 6.48 9.85 -6.19
CA ALA A 175 5.54 10.18 -5.12
C ALA A 175 4.10 9.83 -5.55
N PRO A 176 3.18 9.64 -4.59
CA PRO A 176 1.76 9.51 -4.91
C PRO A 176 1.24 10.71 -5.71
N PRO A 177 0.23 10.53 -6.58
CA PRO A 177 -0.44 11.62 -7.27
C PRO A 177 -1.03 12.67 -6.30
N ASN A 178 -1.16 13.92 -6.74
CA ASN A 178 -1.64 15.04 -5.90
C ASN A 178 -3.17 15.10 -5.79
N GLU A 179 -3.87 14.33 -6.60
CA GLU A 179 -5.31 14.19 -6.60
C GLU A 179 -5.80 13.63 -5.26
N SER A 180 -7.09 13.85 -4.98
CA SER A 180 -7.75 13.30 -3.79
C SER A 180 -7.51 11.80 -3.67
N ASP A 181 -7.29 11.33 -2.44
CA ASP A 181 -6.98 9.93 -2.14
C ASP A 181 -5.81 9.36 -2.96
N GLN A 182 -4.87 10.23 -3.38
CA GLN A 182 -3.68 9.84 -4.15
C GLN A 182 -4.02 9.12 -5.46
N ALA A 183 -5.20 9.43 -6.02
CA ALA A 183 -5.80 8.72 -7.14
C ALA A 183 -5.82 7.19 -6.99
N GLN A 184 -5.88 6.67 -5.75
CA GLN A 184 -5.69 5.24 -5.46
C GLN A 184 -6.73 4.32 -6.13
N ASN A 185 -7.89 4.88 -6.52
CA ASN A 185 -8.97 4.18 -7.20
C ASN A 185 -8.98 4.39 -8.72
N ASN A 186 -8.07 5.22 -9.26
CA ASN A 186 -7.95 5.45 -10.70
C ASN A 186 -7.18 4.29 -11.35
N PHE A 187 -7.88 3.21 -11.62
CA PHE A 187 -7.28 1.96 -12.10
C PHE A 187 -7.28 1.85 -13.62
N LEU A 188 -6.08 1.78 -14.19
CA LEU A 188 -5.93 1.40 -15.59
C LEU A 188 -6.43 -0.03 -15.80
N LYS A 189 -7.10 -0.27 -16.92
CA LYS A 189 -7.63 -1.60 -17.28
C LYS A 189 -6.55 -2.68 -17.24
N SER A 190 -5.35 -2.38 -17.71
CA SER A 190 -4.22 -3.31 -17.67
C SER A 190 -3.87 -3.76 -16.24
N LEU A 191 -3.99 -2.89 -15.24
CA LEU A 191 -3.72 -3.26 -13.84
C LEU A 191 -4.84 -4.15 -13.25
N GLN A 192 -6.08 -3.98 -13.71
CA GLN A 192 -7.19 -4.88 -13.36
C GLN A 192 -6.95 -6.27 -13.98
N GLU A 193 -6.51 -6.31 -15.24
CA GLU A 193 -6.14 -7.54 -15.94
C GLU A 193 -4.98 -8.28 -15.22
N GLU A 194 -4.03 -7.57 -14.62
CA GLU A 194 -2.99 -8.17 -13.77
C GLU A 194 -3.55 -8.80 -12.49
N CYS A 195 -4.51 -8.16 -11.81
CA CYS A 195 -5.20 -8.77 -10.68
C CYS A 195 -5.96 -10.04 -11.10
N ASP A 196 -6.66 -10.00 -12.24
CA ASP A 196 -7.36 -11.17 -12.79
C ASP A 196 -6.38 -12.31 -13.13
N ARG A 197 -5.22 -11.97 -13.71
CA ARG A 197 -4.16 -12.92 -14.01
C ARG A 197 -3.65 -13.60 -12.74
N VAL A 198 -3.39 -12.84 -11.68
CA VAL A 198 -2.96 -13.37 -10.38
C VAL A 198 -4.02 -14.28 -9.78
N MET A 199 -5.28 -13.81 -9.71
CA MET A 199 -6.38 -14.59 -9.14
C MET A 199 -6.57 -15.92 -9.87
N LYS A 200 -6.63 -15.89 -11.21
CA LYS A 200 -6.79 -17.09 -12.03
C LYS A 200 -5.56 -18.00 -11.97
N GLY A 201 -4.36 -17.43 -11.93
CA GLY A 201 -3.13 -18.19 -11.83
C GLY A 201 -2.94 -18.87 -10.48
N ILE A 202 -3.44 -18.28 -9.38
CA ILE A 202 -3.40 -18.90 -8.04
C ILE A 202 -4.47 -19.99 -7.93
N PHE A 203 -5.72 -19.72 -8.31
CA PHE A 203 -6.84 -20.62 -8.03
C PHE A 203 -7.22 -21.57 -9.17
N GLY A 204 -6.76 -21.29 -10.39
CA GLY A 204 -7.23 -21.97 -11.59
C GLY A 204 -8.75 -21.91 -11.69
N LYS A 205 -9.38 -23.08 -11.90
CA LYS A 205 -10.84 -23.20 -12.04
C LYS A 205 -11.65 -22.78 -10.81
N ILE A 206 -11.05 -22.74 -9.62
CA ILE A 206 -11.78 -22.34 -8.39
C ILE A 206 -12.23 -20.87 -8.49
N ALA A 207 -11.44 -20.02 -9.13
CA ALA A 207 -11.75 -18.60 -9.29
C ALA A 207 -12.44 -18.27 -10.62
N GLU A 208 -13.00 -19.26 -11.35
CA GLU A 208 -13.66 -19.02 -12.63
C GLU A 208 -14.86 -18.05 -12.49
N ASP A 209 -15.56 -18.14 -11.37
CA ASP A 209 -16.72 -17.29 -11.06
C ASP A 209 -16.40 -16.07 -10.17
N PHE A 210 -15.17 -15.98 -9.65
CA PHE A 210 -14.79 -14.87 -8.77
C PHE A 210 -14.73 -13.56 -9.56
N LYS A 211 -15.26 -12.50 -8.95
CA LYS A 211 -15.25 -11.15 -9.52
C LYS A 211 -14.71 -10.17 -8.50
N PHE A 212 -13.86 -9.26 -8.97
CA PHE A 212 -13.42 -8.14 -8.16
C PHE A 212 -14.54 -7.11 -8.04
N ASP A 213 -14.81 -6.66 -6.82
CA ASP A 213 -15.70 -5.54 -6.52
C ASP A 213 -14.96 -4.21 -6.53
N SER A 214 -13.66 -4.24 -6.25
CA SER A 214 -12.83 -3.04 -6.19
C SER A 214 -11.36 -3.35 -6.43
N PHE A 215 -10.64 -2.33 -6.90
CA PHE A 215 -9.20 -2.31 -7.06
C PHE A 215 -8.63 -1.08 -6.36
N ARG A 216 -7.40 -1.20 -5.85
CA ARG A 216 -6.74 -0.09 -5.15
C ARG A 216 -5.22 -0.15 -5.31
N MET A 217 -4.63 1.01 -5.56
CA MET A 217 -3.18 1.22 -5.49
C MET A 217 -2.82 1.54 -4.05
N CYS A 218 -1.90 0.79 -3.49
CA CYS A 218 -1.34 1.06 -2.17
C CYS A 218 0.07 1.62 -2.36
N TRP A 219 0.26 2.88 -1.96
CA TRP A 219 1.55 3.57 -1.92
C TRP A 219 2.31 3.31 -0.62
#